data_AF-A0A7J6NIT6-F1
#
_entry.id   AF-A0A7J6NIT6-F1
#
_cell.length_a   1.000
_cell.length_b   1.000
_cell.length_c   1.000
_cell.angle_alpha   90.00
_cell.angle_beta   90.00
_cell.angle_gamma   90.00
#
_symmetry.space_group_name_H-M   'P 1'
#
loop_
_entity.id
_entity.type
_entity.pdbx_description
1 polymer ?
#
loop_
_entity_poly.entity_id
_entity_poly.type
_entity_poly.pdbx_seq_one_letter_code
_entity_poly.pdbx_strand_id
1 'polypeptide(L)'
;MTDSSSTGAGPPRATGVLIADMCPTDAPLTEGQKKELQAKQVSMFLSNERYIRAHPELRHLISVFVQRALEDRPEDAVAYAGDFFTRDDLYALVKAEREAALTPDAIN
;
A
#
# COMPACT_ATOMS: atom_id res chain seq x y z
N MET A 1 -23.10 32.42 -45.52
CA MET A 1 -22.87 32.62 -44.07
C MET A 1 -23.55 31.47 -43.36
N THR A 2 -22.82 30.39 -43.02
CA THR A 2 -22.30 30.09 -41.65
C THR A 2 -23.44 30.08 -40.64
N ASP A 3 -23.79 28.97 -39.99
CA ASP A 3 -22.87 28.21 -39.15
C ASP A 3 -23.31 26.74 -38.94
N SER A 4 -22.31 25.90 -38.73
CA SER A 4 -22.41 24.48 -38.39
C SER A 4 -22.47 24.37 -36.87
N SER A 5 -23.63 24.03 -36.29
CA SER A 5 -23.69 23.67 -34.87
C SER A 5 -23.57 22.15 -34.70
N SER A 6 -22.33 21.70 -34.56
CA SER A 6 -21.96 20.37 -34.11
C SER A 6 -22.47 20.12 -32.68
N THR A 7 -23.53 19.34 -32.53
CA THR A 7 -23.90 18.79 -31.23
C THR A 7 -22.90 17.68 -30.89
N GLY A 8 -21.89 18.03 -30.10
CA GLY A 8 -20.89 17.10 -29.62
C GLY A 8 -21.55 15.98 -28.82
N ALA A 9 -21.49 14.76 -29.34
CA ALA A 9 -21.67 13.55 -28.55
C ALA A 9 -20.51 13.49 -27.56
N GLY A 10 -20.73 14.00 -26.34
CA GLY A 10 -19.84 13.73 -25.22
C GLY A 10 -19.76 12.21 -25.00
N PRO A 11 -18.62 11.70 -24.49
CA PRO A 11 -18.50 10.28 -24.19
C PRO A 11 -19.65 9.87 -23.26
N PRO A 12 -20.23 8.66 -23.45
CA PRO A 12 -21.31 8.20 -22.61
C PRO A 12 -20.89 8.33 -21.15
N ARG A 13 -21.67 9.12 -20.39
CA ARG A 13 -21.53 9.23 -18.94
C ARG A 13 -21.47 7.81 -18.40
N ALA A 14 -20.44 7.49 -17.62
CA ALA A 14 -20.32 6.20 -16.95
C ALA A 14 -21.61 5.96 -16.15
N THR A 15 -22.53 5.20 -16.73
CA THR A 15 -23.66 4.61 -16.00
C THR A 15 -22.99 3.79 -14.92
N GLY A 16 -23.16 4.20 -13.66
CA GLY A 16 -22.48 3.64 -12.49
C GLY A 16 -22.90 2.21 -12.20
N VAL A 17 -22.57 1.30 -13.10
CA VAL A 17 -22.54 -0.14 -12.88
C VAL A 17 -21.07 -0.47 -12.81
N LEU A 18 -20.58 -0.77 -11.62
CA LEU A 18 -19.22 -1.28 -11.46
C LEU A 18 -19.20 -2.69 -12.07
N ILE A 19 -18.05 -3.13 -12.60
CA ILE A 19 -17.87 -4.54 -13.00
C ILE A 19 -18.14 -5.47 -11.80
N ALA A 20 -17.96 -4.95 -10.58
CA ALA A 20 -18.34 -5.60 -9.32
C ALA A 20 -19.84 -5.87 -9.16
N ASP A 21 -20.74 -5.12 -9.81
CA ASP A 21 -22.20 -5.32 -9.75
C ASP A 21 -22.71 -6.41 -10.71
N MET A 22 -21.85 -6.95 -11.58
CA MET A 22 -22.19 -7.97 -12.58
C MET A 22 -21.70 -9.38 -12.23
N CYS A 23 -21.02 -9.55 -11.09
CA CYS A 23 -20.52 -10.85 -10.66
C CYS A 23 -21.32 -11.37 -9.46
N PRO A 24 -21.83 -12.61 -9.49
CA PRO A 24 -22.33 -13.25 -8.28
C PRO A 24 -21.16 -13.33 -7.29
N THR A 25 -21.25 -12.57 -6.20
CA THR A 25 -20.20 -12.41 -5.19
C THR A 25 -19.81 -13.69 -4.45
N ASP A 26 -20.55 -14.79 -4.66
CA ASP A 26 -20.35 -16.08 -4.01
C ASP A 26 -20.06 -17.24 -4.98
N ALA A 27 -19.84 -16.96 -6.27
CA ALA A 27 -19.49 -18.02 -7.22
C ALA A 27 -18.02 -18.46 -7.01
N PRO A 28 -17.75 -19.75 -6.70
CA PRO A 28 -16.39 -20.22 -6.53
C PRO A 28 -15.61 -20.06 -7.83
N LEU A 29 -14.42 -19.47 -7.74
CA LEU A 29 -13.54 -19.22 -8.88
C LEU A 29 -13.23 -20.51 -9.63
N THR A 30 -13.26 -20.45 -10.95
CA THR A 30 -12.79 -21.57 -11.79
C THR A 30 -11.29 -21.77 -11.60
N GLU A 31 -10.80 -22.99 -11.86
CA GLU A 31 -9.36 -23.29 -11.74
C GLU A 31 -8.49 -22.42 -12.66
N GLY A 32 -9.00 -22.04 -13.83
CA GLY A 32 -8.33 -21.09 -14.73
C GLY A 32 -8.18 -19.69 -14.09
N GLN A 33 -9.25 -19.18 -13.48
CA GLN A 33 -9.23 -17.88 -12.78
C GLN A 33 -8.30 -17.91 -11.57
N LYS A 34 -8.31 -18.99 -10.78
CA LYS A 34 -7.40 -19.16 -9.64
C LYS A 34 -5.93 -19.11 -10.09
N LYS A 35 -5.61 -19.81 -11.19
CA LYS A 35 -4.25 -19.84 -11.73
C LYS A 35 -3.79 -18.47 -12.22
N GLU A 36 -4.68 -17.71 -12.88
CA GLU A 36 -4.38 -16.35 -13.31
C GLU A 36 -4.18 -15.40 -12.11
N LEU A 37 -5.04 -15.50 -11.09
CA LEU A 37 -4.91 -14.73 -9.85
C LEU A 37 -3.59 -15.02 -9.15
N GLN A 38 -3.21 -16.30 -9.05
CA GLN A 38 -1.95 -16.70 -8.45
C GLN A 38 -0.77 -16.09 -9.22
N ALA A 39 -0.78 -16.15 -10.56
CA ALA A 39 0.27 -15.55 -11.38
C ALA A 39 0.38 -14.03 -11.16
N LYS A 40 -0.75 -13.32 -11.06
CA LYS A 40 -0.79 -11.89 -10.74
C LYS A 40 -0.24 -11.61 -9.34
N GLN A 41 -0.60 -12.41 -8.35
CA GLN A 41 -0.12 -12.26 -6.98
C GLN A 41 1.40 -12.44 -6.89
N VAL A 42 1.96 -13.44 -7.58
CA VAL A 42 3.42 -13.63 -7.66
C VAL A 42 4.11 -12.44 -8.32
N SER A 43 3.58 -11.95 -9.44
CA SER A 43 4.12 -10.77 -10.13
C SER A 43 4.11 -9.52 -9.23
N MET A 44 3.02 -9.33 -8.49
CA MET A 44 2.89 -8.22 -7.54
C MET A 44 3.91 -8.35 -6.40
N PHE A 45 4.07 -9.56 -5.85
CA PHE A 45 5.04 -9.80 -4.78
C PHE A 45 6.48 -9.45 -5.22
N LEU A 46 6.89 -9.92 -6.40
CA LEU A 46 8.21 -9.61 -6.95
C LEU A 46 8.43 -8.11 -7.18
N SER A 47 7.38 -7.41 -7.62
CA SER A 47 7.44 -5.96 -7.84
C SER A 47 7.57 -5.21 -6.52
N ASN A 48 6.78 -5.58 -5.51
CA ASN A 48 6.83 -4.99 -4.18
C ASN A 48 8.18 -5.25 -3.50
N GLU A 49 8.72 -6.46 -3.61
CA GLU A 49 10.03 -6.81 -3.05
C GLU A 49 11.15 -5.98 -3.69
N ARG A 50 11.11 -5.79 -5.01
CA ARG A 50 12.05 -4.93 -5.72
C ARG A 50 11.95 -3.49 -5.24
N TYR A 51 10.73 -2.97 -5.07
CA TYR A 51 10.49 -1.63 -4.55
C TYR A 51 11.06 -1.48 -3.13
N ILE A 52 10.70 -2.36 -2.20
CA ILE A 52 11.19 -2.32 -0.82
C ILE A 52 12.73 -2.39 -0.77
N ARG A 53 13.36 -3.21 -1.61
CA ARG A 53 14.82 -3.30 -1.69
C ARG A 53 15.47 -2.01 -2.24
N ALA A 54 14.84 -1.35 -3.20
CA ALA A 54 15.34 -0.11 -3.78
C ALA A 54 15.19 1.10 -2.84
N HIS A 55 14.28 1.01 -1.86
CA HIS A 55 13.88 2.10 -0.97
C HIS A 55 14.30 1.82 0.49
N PRO A 56 15.57 2.10 0.88
CA PRO A 56 16.08 1.82 2.22
C PRO A 56 15.33 2.58 3.34
N GLU A 57 14.70 3.70 3.03
CA GLU A 57 13.83 4.46 3.93
C GLU A 57 12.67 3.62 4.47
N LEU A 58 12.09 2.73 3.65
CA LEU A 58 11.01 1.85 4.08
C LEU A 58 11.51 0.82 5.08
N ARG A 59 12.74 0.32 4.91
CA ARG A 59 13.34 -0.61 5.85
C ARG A 59 13.53 0.04 7.22
N HIS A 60 13.96 1.31 7.25
CA HIS A 60 14.09 2.05 8.50
C HIS A 60 12.73 2.27 9.16
N LEU A 61 11.75 2.77 8.40
CA LEU A 61 10.38 2.97 8.89
C LEU A 61 9.80 1.68 9.52
N ILE A 62 9.92 0.54 8.83
CA ILE A 62 9.43 -0.76 9.33
C ILE A 62 10.22 -1.20 10.56
N SER A 63 11.54 -1.00 10.59
CA SER A 63 12.37 -1.36 11.75
C SER A 63 11.94 -0.61 13.02
N VAL A 64 11.70 0.70 12.90
CA VAL A 64 11.25 1.54 14.02
C VAL A 64 9.87 1.08 14.50
N PHE A 65 8.94 0.81 13.58
CA PHE A 65 7.64 0.27 13.93
C PHE A 65 7.74 -1.05 14.71
N VAL A 66 8.55 -2.00 14.22
CA VAL A 66 8.72 -3.31 14.87
C VAL A 66 9.32 -3.16 16.25
N GLN A 67 10.34 -2.31 16.42
CA GLN A 67 10.94 -2.04 17.72
C GLN A 67 9.89 -1.53 18.73
N ARG A 68 9.12 -0.52 18.34
CA ARG A 68 8.07 0.04 19.20
C ARG A 68 6.95 -0.95 19.49
N ALA A 69 6.52 -1.74 18.50
CA ALA A 69 5.52 -2.78 18.69
C ALA A 69 5.99 -3.86 19.69
N LEU A 70 7.29 -4.19 19.69
CA LEU A 70 7.86 -5.15 20.65
C LEU A 70 8.03 -4.57 22.06
N GLU A 71 8.31 -3.26 22.17
CA GLU A 71 8.39 -2.52 23.43
C GLU A 71 7.01 -2.34 24.08
N ASP A 72 6.05 -1.82 23.31
CA ASP A 72 4.70 -1.48 23.77
C ASP A 72 3.79 -2.70 23.92
N ARG A 73 4.07 -3.79 23.18
CA ARG A 73 3.28 -5.04 23.14
C ARG A 73 1.78 -4.81 23.10
N PRO A 74 1.26 -4.17 22.03
CA PRO A 74 -0.17 -3.89 21.92
C PRO A 74 -0.99 -5.18 21.85
N GLU A 75 -2.20 -5.15 22.40
CA GLU A 75 -3.17 -6.25 22.28
C GLU A 75 -3.65 -6.42 20.83
N ASP A 76 -3.81 -5.31 20.11
CA ASP A 76 -4.16 -5.28 18.68
C ASP A 76 -3.05 -4.58 17.87
N ALA A 77 -2.27 -5.40 17.17
CA ALA A 77 -1.18 -4.92 16.33
C ALA A 77 -1.65 -4.12 15.10
N VAL A 78 -2.87 -4.38 14.59
CA VAL A 78 -3.40 -3.70 13.41
C VAL A 78 -3.85 -2.30 13.76
N ALA A 79 -4.60 -2.16 14.86
CA ALA A 79 -4.98 -0.85 15.39
C ALA A 79 -3.75 0.00 15.71
N TYR A 80 -2.76 -0.60 16.39
CA TYR A 80 -1.48 0.05 16.70
C TYR A 80 -0.72 0.49 15.45
N ALA A 81 -0.69 -0.33 14.39
CA ALA A 81 -0.09 0.06 13.11
C ALA A 81 -0.81 1.26 12.48
N GLY A 82 -2.14 1.28 12.52
CA GLY A 82 -2.95 2.40 12.05
C GLY A 82 -2.56 3.69 12.76
N ASP A 83 -2.52 3.68 14.08
CA ASP A 83 -2.13 4.82 14.90
C ASP A 83 -0.67 5.23 14.63
N PHE A 84 0.26 4.27 14.53
CA PHE A 84 1.68 4.53 14.32
C PHE A 84 1.99 5.17 12.96
N PHE A 85 1.43 4.63 11.86
CA PHE A 85 1.73 5.11 10.52
C PHE A 85 0.97 6.37 10.12
N THR A 86 -0.03 6.78 10.89
CA THR A 86 -0.80 8.02 10.64
C THR A 86 -0.36 9.21 11.50
N ARG A 87 0.69 9.06 12.31
CA ARG A 87 1.20 10.15 13.15
C ARG A 87 1.83 11.26 12.31
N ASP A 88 1.52 12.51 12.64
CA ASP A 88 2.11 13.68 11.99
C ASP A 88 3.63 13.79 12.24
N ASP A 89 4.12 13.26 13.37
CA ASP A 89 5.53 13.28 13.78
C ASP A 89 6.35 12.08 13.28
N LEU A 90 5.74 11.17 12.50
CA LEU A 90 6.36 9.92 12.06
C LEU A 90 7.72 10.14 11.38
N TYR A 91 7.80 11.13 10.49
CA TYR A 91 9.04 11.43 9.77
C TYR A 91 10.16 11.87 10.73
N ALA A 92 9.83 12.73 11.69
CA ALA A 92 10.80 13.21 12.67
C ALA A 92 11.28 12.06 13.58
N LEU A 93 10.36 11.20 14.01
CA LEU A 93 10.65 10.03 14.83
C LEU A 93 11.60 9.06 14.12
N VAL A 94 11.29 8.67 12.88
CA VAL A 94 12.12 7.74 12.10
C VAL A 94 13.49 8.34 11.77
N LYS A 95 13.53 9.66 11.49
CA LYS A 95 14.79 10.36 11.27
C LYS A 95 15.67 10.35 12.52
N ALA A 96 15.11 10.65 13.69
CA ALA A 96 15.83 10.65 14.95
C ALA A 96 16.40 9.26 15.29
N GLU A 97 15.60 8.21 15.15
CA GLU A 97 16.04 6.83 15.42
C GLU A 97 17.16 6.40 14.46
N ARG A 98 17.07 6.80 13.18
CA ARG A 98 18.11 6.56 12.19
C ARG A 98 19.42 7.28 12.51
N GLU A 99 19.33 8.53 12.98
CA GLU A 99 20.50 9.32 13.37
C GLU A 99 21.14 8.77 14.66
N ALA A 100 20.33 8.34 15.63
CA ALA A 100 20.80 7.67 16.84
C ALA A 100 21.53 6.34 16.54
N ALA A 101 21.04 5.57 15.57
CA ALA A 101 21.71 4.33 15.13
C ALA A 101 23.06 4.56 14.43
N LEU A 102 23.40 5.80 14.05
CA LEU A 102 24.64 6.14 13.33
C LEU A 102 25.77 6.65 14.25
N THR A 103 25.53 6.79 15.56
CA THR A 103 26.59 7.18 16.50
C THR A 103 27.45 5.98 16.92
N PRO A 104 28.79 6.03 16.77
CA PRO A 104 29.67 4.88 17.00
C PRO A 104 29.96 4.54 18.49
N ASP A 105 29.29 5.17 19.46
CA ASP A 105 29.70 5.12 20.88
C ASP A 105 28.97 4.08 21.75
N ALA A 106 28.27 3.10 21.18
CA ALA A 106 27.58 2.05 21.96
C ALA A 106 28.35 0.71 22.02
N ILE A 107 29.66 0.72 21.75
CA ILE A 107 30.55 -0.41 22.06
C ILE A 107 31.75 0.13 22.85
N ASN A 108 31.57 0.28 24.17
CA ASN A 108 32.67 0.22 25.12
C ASN A 108 32.18 -0.41 26.43
#